data_AF-A0A6L8BG48-F1
#
_entry.id   AF-A0A6L8BG48-F1
#
_cell.length_a   1.000
_cell.length_b   1.000
_cell.length_c   1.000
_cell.angle_alpha   90.00
_cell.angle_beta   90.00
_cell.angle_gamma   90.00
#
_symmetry.space_group_name_H-M   'P 1'
#
loop_
_entity.id
_entity.type
_entity.pdbx_description
1 polymer ?
#
loop_
_entity_poly.entity_id
_entity_poly.type
_entity_poly.pdbx_seq_one_letter_code
_entity_poly.pdbx_strand_id
1 'polypeptide(L)'
;MAIDEGTLTKGQLRKLTALRRSVGDKLGEEVFLKWLAQQAATAAPKADPVARKIEEALAGFANDRSFNLGVYGYSIRRARGKGATGFVATKNTKRA
;
A
#
# COMPACT_ATOMS: atom_id res chain seq x y z
N MET A 1 23.65 -20.27 -6.34
CA MET A 1 23.09 -19.62 -7.54
C MET A 1 23.31 -18.14 -7.33
N ALA A 2 24.03 -17.46 -8.22
CA ALA A 2 24.39 -16.07 -7.98
C ALA A 2 23.15 -15.18 -8.02
N ILE A 3 22.94 -14.41 -6.96
CA ILE A 3 21.87 -13.40 -6.89
C ILE A 3 22.35 -12.15 -7.63
N ASP A 4 21.55 -11.63 -8.55
CA ASP A 4 21.84 -10.37 -9.22
C ASP A 4 21.59 -9.18 -8.28
N GLU A 5 22.68 -8.66 -7.72
CA GLU A 5 22.69 -7.54 -6.78
C GLU A 5 22.17 -6.22 -7.39
N GLY A 6 22.18 -6.08 -8.72
CA GLY A 6 21.67 -4.88 -9.40
C GLY A 6 20.15 -4.71 -9.30
N THR A 7 19.42 -5.80 -9.03
CA THR A 7 17.94 -5.77 -8.90
C THR A 7 17.46 -5.54 -7.47
N LEU A 8 18.39 -5.49 -6.49
CA LEU A 8 18.06 -5.43 -5.08
C LEU A 8 18.07 -3.99 -4.55
N THR A 9 17.10 -3.67 -3.71
CA THR A 9 17.08 -2.42 -2.95
C THR A 9 18.23 -2.39 -1.93
N LYS A 10 18.63 -1.18 -1.51
CA LYS A 10 19.67 -0.98 -0.49
C LYS A 10 19.41 -1.75 0.82
N GLY A 11 18.14 -1.91 1.21
CA GLY A 11 17.76 -2.70 2.37
C GLY A 11 17.93 -4.20 2.17
N GLN A 12 17.57 -4.71 0.99
CA GLN A 12 17.75 -6.11 0.63
C GLN A 12 19.24 -6.47 0.52
N LEU A 13 20.09 -5.61 -0.05
CA LEU A 13 21.54 -5.81 -0.11
C LEU A 13 22.16 -5.92 1.28
N ARG A 14 21.79 -5.03 2.21
CA ARG A 14 22.27 -5.11 3.62
C ARG A 14 21.87 -6.43 4.28
N LYS A 15 20.67 -6.94 4.01
CA LYS A 15 20.19 -8.21 4.54
C LYS A 15 20.96 -9.40 3.94
N LEU A 16 21.23 -9.37 2.63
CA LEU A 16 22.05 -10.37 1.95
C LEU A 16 23.47 -10.42 2.53
N THR A 17 24.14 -9.27 2.67
CA THR A 17 25.49 -9.20 3.26
C THR A 17 25.51 -9.70 4.71
N ALA A 18 24.50 -9.37 5.50
CA ALA A 18 24.40 -9.85 6.89
C ALA A 18 24.23 -11.38 6.95
N LEU A 19 23.41 -11.96 6.07
CA LEU A 19 23.20 -13.40 6.00
C LEU A 19 24.46 -14.14 5.55
N ARG A 20 25.15 -13.63 4.51
CA ARG A 20 26.45 -14.17 4.06
C ARG A 20 27.47 -14.22 5.21
N ARG A 21 27.56 -13.14 6.01
CA ARG A 21 28.46 -13.09 7.18
C ARG A 21 28.07 -14.02 8.32
N SER A 22 26.79 -14.32 8.50
CA SER A 22 26.30 -15.08 9.64
C SER A 22 26.31 -16.60 9.41
N VAL A 23 25.90 -17.05 8.24
CA VAL A 23 25.69 -18.49 7.94
C VAL A 23 26.54 -18.99 6.76
N GLY A 24 27.41 -18.12 6.22
CA GLY A 24 28.23 -18.41 5.05
C GLY A 24 27.52 -18.13 3.74
N ASP A 25 28.29 -17.99 2.66
CA ASP A 25 27.77 -17.49 1.38
C ASP A 25 26.67 -18.37 0.78
N LYS A 26 26.87 -19.69 0.75
CA LYS A 26 25.93 -20.64 0.13
C LYS A 26 24.58 -20.69 0.87
N LEU A 27 24.61 -20.85 2.19
CA LEU A 27 23.39 -20.89 3.02
C LEU A 27 22.75 -19.50 3.12
N GLY A 28 23.56 -18.45 3.15
CA GLY A 28 23.09 -17.06 3.21
C GLY A 28 22.25 -16.69 1.98
N GLU A 29 22.66 -17.12 0.79
CA GLU A 29 21.89 -16.92 -0.44
C GLU A 29 20.58 -17.70 -0.44
N GLU A 30 20.57 -18.97 -0.03
CA GLU A 30 19.35 -19.78 0.05
C GLU A 30 18.32 -19.22 1.04
N VAL A 31 18.78 -18.82 2.23
CA VAL A 31 17.92 -18.21 3.26
C VAL A 31 17.40 -16.85 2.79
N PHE A 32 18.25 -16.06 2.12
CA PHE A 32 17.84 -14.78 1.56
C PHE A 32 16.73 -14.93 0.51
N LEU A 33 16.84 -15.91 -0.39
CA LEU A 33 15.81 -16.15 -1.41
C LEU A 33 14.46 -16.55 -0.77
N LYS A 34 14.47 -17.42 0.25
CA LYS A 34 13.27 -17.78 1.01
C LYS A 34 12.64 -16.56 1.70
N TRP A 35 13.48 -15.72 2.31
CA TRP A 35 13.04 -14.48 2.96
C TRP A 35 12.47 -13.46 1.95
N LEU A 36 13.11 -13.32 0.78
CA LEU A 36 12.68 -12.41 -0.28
C LEU A 36 11.32 -12.81 -0.86
N ALA A 37 11.09 -14.11 -1.09
CA ALA A 37 9.80 -14.63 -1.54
C ALA A 37 8.67 -14.34 -0.54
N GLN A 38 8.97 -14.43 0.77
CA GLN A 38 8.01 -14.12 1.81
C GLN A 38 7.68 -12.62 1.91
N GLN A 39 8.64 -11.75 1.60
CA GLN A 39 8.40 -10.30 1.49
C GLN A 39 7.50 -9.96 0.30
N ALA A 40 7.74 -10.57 -0.87
CA ALA A 40 6.93 -10.34 -2.07
C ALA A 40 5.45 -10.71 -1.86
N ALA A 41 5.18 -11.79 -1.12
CA ALA A 41 3.82 -12.21 -0.77
C ALA A 41 3.09 -11.21 0.16
N THR A 42 3.83 -10.39 0.90
CA THR A 42 3.28 -9.44 1.88
C THR A 42 3.09 -8.03 1.29
N ALA A 43 3.71 -7.75 0.14
CA ALA A 43 3.88 -6.38 -0.38
C ALA A 43 2.74 -5.86 -1.26
N ALA A 44 1.75 -6.68 -1.63
CA ALA A 44 0.55 -6.16 -2.28
C ALA A 44 -0.49 -5.83 -1.20
N PRO A 45 -0.70 -4.54 -0.84
CA PRO A 45 -1.89 -4.19 -0.06
C PRO A 45 -3.09 -4.65 -0.88
N LYS A 46 -3.77 -5.70 -0.40
CA LYS A 46 -4.99 -6.20 -1.02
C LYS A 46 -5.94 -5.01 -1.14
N ALA A 47 -6.26 -4.62 -2.37
CA ALA A 47 -7.14 -3.49 -2.63
C ALA A 47 -8.42 -3.66 -1.82
N ASP A 48 -8.78 -2.64 -1.03
CA ASP A 48 -9.95 -2.71 -0.16
C ASP A 48 -11.20 -2.86 -1.05
N PRO A 49 -12.00 -3.95 -0.89
CA PRO A 49 -13.19 -4.16 -1.70
C PRO A 49 -14.23 -3.03 -1.52
N VAL A 50 -14.24 -2.34 -0.38
CA VAL A 50 -15.11 -1.18 -0.14
C VAL A 50 -14.62 0.03 -0.93
N ALA A 51 -13.30 0.27 -0.98
CA ALA A 51 -12.73 1.35 -1.77
C ALA A 51 -13.08 1.21 -3.26
N ARG A 52 -13.01 -0.01 -3.79
CA ARG A 52 -13.41 -0.31 -5.17
C ARG A 52 -14.89 -0.02 -5.44
N LYS A 53 -15.78 -0.38 -4.50
CA LYS A 53 -17.21 -0.04 -4.62
C LYS A 53 -17.47 1.46 -4.60
N ILE A 54 -16.69 2.22 -3.83
CA ILE A 54 -16.78 3.68 -3.80
C ILE A 54 -16.32 4.25 -5.14
N GLU A 55 -15.22 3.74 -5.70
CA GLU A 55 -14.73 4.14 -7.04
C GLU A 55 -15.78 3.86 -8.13
N GLU A 56 -16.36 2.66 -8.16
CA GLU A 56 -17.41 2.28 -9.11
C GLU A 56 -18.64 3.18 -8.99
N ALA A 57 -19.06 3.54 -7.77
CA ALA A 57 -20.17 4.46 -7.54
C ALA A 57 -19.87 5.90 -8.00
N LEU A 58 -18.59 6.31 -7.98
CA LEU A 58 -18.15 7.65 -8.37
C LEU A 58 -17.76 7.76 -9.85
N ALA A 59 -17.64 6.65 -10.57
CA ALA A 59 -17.19 6.62 -11.97
C ALA A 59 -18.02 7.52 -12.90
N GLY A 60 -19.32 7.66 -12.62
CA GLY A 60 -20.22 8.54 -13.39
C GLY A 60 -19.90 10.04 -13.29
N PHE A 61 -19.20 10.46 -12.23
CA PHE A 61 -18.82 11.86 -12.00
C PHE A 61 -17.40 12.19 -12.48
N ALA A 62 -16.68 11.22 -13.06
CA ALA A 62 -15.28 11.40 -13.44
C ALA A 62 -15.04 12.55 -14.44
N ASN A 63 -16.03 12.82 -15.31
CA ASN A 63 -15.97 13.88 -16.32
C ASN A 63 -16.77 15.14 -15.93
N ASP A 64 -17.40 15.15 -14.75
CA ASP A 64 -18.18 16.28 -14.28
C ASP A 64 -17.25 17.28 -13.58
N ARG A 65 -17.07 18.45 -14.20
CA ARG A 65 -16.21 19.52 -13.67
C ARG A 65 -16.75 20.12 -12.36
N SER A 66 -18.04 19.94 -12.07
CA SER A 66 -18.66 20.36 -10.81
C SER A 66 -18.29 19.42 -9.65
N PHE A 67 -17.94 18.16 -9.94
CA PHE A 67 -17.58 17.16 -8.95
C PHE A 67 -16.05 17.06 -8.77
N ASN A 68 -15.47 18.04 -8.09
CA ASN A 68 -14.03 18.08 -7.83
C ASN A 68 -13.70 17.77 -6.35
N LEU A 69 -12.94 16.70 -6.11
CA LEU A 69 -12.50 16.29 -4.77
C LEU A 69 -11.43 17.22 -4.17
N GLY A 70 -10.79 18.06 -4.98
CA GLY A 70 -9.70 18.95 -4.57
C GLY A 70 -8.43 18.19 -4.17
N VAL A 71 -7.42 18.94 -3.71
CA VAL A 71 -6.07 18.41 -3.46
C VAL A 71 -6.02 17.39 -2.30
N TYR A 72 -6.79 17.61 -1.24
CA TYR A 72 -6.77 16.78 -0.04
C TYR A 72 -7.93 15.77 0.02
N GLY A 73 -8.84 15.83 -0.94
CA GLY A 73 -9.99 14.95 -1.01
C GLY A 73 -11.02 15.16 0.11
N TYR A 74 -11.86 14.13 0.26
CA TYR A 74 -12.91 14.06 1.26
C TYR A 74 -12.82 12.72 2.00
N SER A 75 -13.22 12.70 3.26
CA SER A 75 -13.34 11.49 4.06
C SER A 75 -14.80 11.11 4.21
N ILE A 76 -15.15 9.86 3.89
CA ILE A 76 -16.51 9.33 4.04
C ILE A 76 -16.57 8.46 5.30
N ARG A 77 -17.55 8.72 6.16
CA ARG A 77 -17.82 7.91 7.34
C ARG A 77 -19.29 7.54 7.45
N ARG A 78 -19.59 6.43 8.12
CA ARG A 78 -20.97 6.09 8.50
C ARG A 78 -21.35 6.83 9.78
N ALA A 79 -22.34 7.72 9.70
CA ALA A 79 -22.95 8.35 10.86
C ALA A 79 -24.06 7.45 11.44
N ARG A 80 -24.02 7.30 12.77
CA ARG A 80 -25.04 6.61 13.56
C ARG A 80 -25.36 7.50 14.76
N GLY A 81 -26.47 8.25 14.72
CA GLY A 81 -26.89 9.11 15.84
C GLY A 81 -27.97 10.13 15.47
N LYS A 82 -28.44 10.90 16.46
CA LYS A 82 -29.53 11.89 16.32
C LYS A 82 -29.24 13.02 15.33
N GLY A 83 -27.97 13.34 15.04
CA GLY A 83 -27.59 14.45 14.18
C GLY A 83 -27.46 14.13 12.68
N ALA A 84 -27.20 12.86 12.33
CA ALA A 84 -27.12 12.40 10.94
C ALA A 84 -27.17 10.86 10.90
N THR A 85 -27.88 10.31 9.91
CA THR A 85 -27.93 8.87 9.64
C THR A 85 -27.43 8.59 8.22
N GLY A 86 -26.66 7.53 8.03
CA GLY A 86 -26.13 7.15 6.71
C GLY A 86 -24.67 7.52 6.50
N PHE A 87 -24.28 7.85 5.28
CA PHE A 87 -22.90 8.26 4.94
C PHE A 87 -22.76 9.78 5.00
N VAL A 88 -21.70 10.24 5.65
CA VAL A 88 -21.36 11.66 5.76
C VAL A 88 -19.96 11.86 5.18
N ALA A 89 -19.82 12.79 4.24
CA ALA A 89 -18.55 13.21 3.67
C ALA A 89 -18.06 14.50 4.36
N THR A 90 -16.79 14.54 4.75
CA THR A 90 -16.14 15.72 5.33
C THR A 90 -14.95 16.12 4.46
N LYS A 91 -14.83 17.41 4.12
CA LYS A 91 -13.70 17.93 3.34
C LYS A 91 -12.42 17.87 4.17
N ASN A 92 -11.37 17.29 3.59
CA ASN A 92 -10.07 17.28 4.24
C ASN A 92 -9.38 18.63 3.99
N THR A 93 -8.79 19.19 5.03
CA THR A 93 -7.98 20.41 4.94
C THR A 93 -6.52 20.06 5.22
N LYS A 94 -5.61 20.89 4.71
CA LYS A 94 -4.20 20.80 5.07
C LYS A 94 -4.12 20.96 6.60
N ARG A 95 -3.59 19.95 7.29
CA ARG A 95 -3.32 20.06 8.72
C ARG A 95 -2.28 21.16 8.88
N ALA A 96 -2.64 22.21 9.62
CA ALA A 96 -1.73 23.29 10.00
C ALA A 96 -0.65 22.78 10.95
#